data_AF-A0A2D7Y1S6-F1
#
_entry.id   AF-A0A2D7Y1S6-F1
#
_cell.length_a   1.000
_cell.length_b   1.000
_cell.length_c   1.000
_cell.angle_alpha   90.00
_cell.angle_beta   90.00
_cell.angle_gamma   90.00
#
_symmetry.space_group_name_H-M   'P 1'
#
loop_
_entity.id
_entity.type
_entity.pdbx_description
1 polymer ?
#
loop_
_entity_poly.entity_id
_entity_poly.type
_entity_poly.pdbx_seq_one_letter_code
_entity_poly.pdbx_strand_id
1 'polypeptide(L)'
;MPFPALQHARNSDGLSVEARALADKDILTFCARQPHLLELAFTLADNGHTHVGHIAQLSLYTVMDFAGGNRALAEELQHRLSHAGLGLELSLAGWDAPAGEEIAPLID
;
A
#
# COMPACT_ATOMS: atom_id res chain seq x y z
N MET A 1 1.81 2.70 -26.85
CA MET A 1 3.05 2.35 -26.13
C MET A 1 2.66 1.47 -24.96
N PRO A 2 2.94 0.15 -24.96
CA PRO A 2 2.66 -0.67 -23.78
C PRO A 2 3.76 -0.41 -22.74
N PHE A 3 3.36 -0.03 -21.53
CA PHE A 3 4.25 0.01 -20.37
C PHE A 3 4.73 -1.42 -20.09
N PRO A 4 6.03 -1.65 -19.82
CA PRO A 4 6.47 -2.95 -19.37
C PRO A 4 5.85 -3.20 -18.00
N ALA A 5 4.81 -4.04 -17.95
CA ALA A 5 4.38 -4.65 -16.71
C ALA A 5 5.61 -5.36 -16.14
N LEU A 6 6.05 -4.92 -14.98
CA LEU A 6 7.07 -5.59 -14.20
C LEU A 6 6.54 -7.00 -13.90
N GLN A 7 6.85 -7.96 -14.79
CA GLN A 7 6.88 -9.38 -14.49
C GLN A 7 8.01 -9.57 -13.48
N HIS A 8 7.80 -9.14 -12.25
CA HIS A 8 8.72 -9.38 -11.16
C HIS A 8 8.43 -10.76 -10.61
N ALA A 9 9.22 -11.69 -11.13
CA ALA A 9 9.76 -12.85 -10.47
C ALA A 9 8.89 -13.42 -9.34
N ARG A 10 8.35 -14.62 -9.59
CA ARG A 10 8.15 -15.65 -8.56
C ARG A 10 9.52 -16.05 -7.97
N ASN A 11 10.21 -15.12 -7.32
CA ASN A 11 11.39 -15.45 -6.53
C ASN A 11 10.92 -15.69 -5.11
N SER A 12 11.14 -16.93 -4.67
CA SER A 12 10.93 -17.46 -3.34
C SER A 12 11.94 -16.93 -2.30
N ASP A 13 12.49 -15.74 -2.51
CA ASP A 13 13.35 -15.04 -1.56
C ASP A 13 12.66 -13.71 -1.23
N GLY A 14 12.56 -13.41 0.07
CA GLY A 14 11.71 -12.35 0.64
C GLY A 14 11.81 -10.97 -0.01
N LEU A 15 10.89 -10.06 0.36
CA LEU A 15 10.89 -8.67 -0.12
C LEU A 15 12.30 -8.09 -0.13
N SER A 16 12.66 -7.42 -1.23
CA SER A 16 13.86 -6.58 -1.24
C SER A 16 13.81 -5.57 -0.10
N VAL A 17 14.97 -5.12 0.40
CA VAL A 17 15.05 -4.13 1.48
C VAL A 17 14.21 -2.88 1.16
N GLU A 18 14.22 -2.44 -0.09
CA GLU A 18 13.44 -1.30 -0.57
C GLU A 18 11.94 -1.58 -0.58
N ALA A 19 11.52 -2.76 -1.08
CA ALA A 19 10.11 -3.15 -1.05
C ALA A 19 9.61 -3.32 0.39
N ARG A 20 10.46 -3.80 1.30
CA ARG A 20 10.13 -3.95 2.72
C ARG A 20 9.95 -2.59 3.39
N ALA A 21 10.90 -1.68 3.19
CA ALA A 21 10.79 -0.31 3.71
C ALA A 21 9.55 0.42 3.18
N LEU A 22 9.17 0.15 1.92
CA LEU A 22 7.94 0.68 1.36
C LEU A 22 6.69 0.02 1.94
N ALA A 23 6.69 -1.30 2.12
CA ALA A 23 5.57 -2.04 2.72
C ALA A 23 5.33 -1.63 4.18
N ASP A 24 6.39 -1.32 4.93
CA ASP A 24 6.34 -0.85 6.31
C ASP A 24 5.87 0.62 6.43
N LYS A 25 5.74 1.34 5.31
CA LYS A 25 5.31 2.74 5.32
C LYS A 25 3.81 2.87 5.61
N ASP A 26 3.46 3.83 6.46
CA ASP A 26 2.07 4.22 6.75
C ASP A 26 1.33 4.72 5.49
N ILE A 27 0.08 4.31 5.33
CA ILE A 27 -0.74 4.59 4.14
C ILE A 27 -1.12 6.07 4.03
N LEU A 28 -1.34 6.75 5.16
CA LEU A 28 -1.65 8.18 5.17
C LEU A 28 -0.43 8.99 4.71
N THR A 29 0.74 8.64 5.21
CA THR A 29 2.04 9.22 4.83
C THR A 29 2.37 8.93 3.37
N PHE A 30 2.04 7.73 2.89
CA PHE A 30 2.17 7.38 1.47
C PHE A 30 1.28 8.26 0.59
N CYS A 31 0.02 8.51 0.99
CA CYS A 31 -0.96 9.28 0.23
C CYS A 31 -0.91 10.80 0.47
N ALA A 32 -0.18 11.30 1.47
CA ALA A 32 -0.21 12.68 1.98
C ALA A 32 -0.12 13.81 0.92
N ARG A 33 0.54 13.56 -0.22
CA ARG A 33 0.71 14.56 -1.31
C ARG A 33 -0.42 14.55 -2.35
N GLN A 34 -1.42 13.67 -2.23
CA GLN A 34 -2.53 13.55 -3.16
C GLN A 34 -3.85 13.61 -2.38
N PRO A 35 -4.52 14.78 -2.31
CA PRO A 35 -5.71 14.97 -1.50
C PRO A 35 -6.84 13.98 -1.81
N HIS A 36 -7.00 13.61 -3.08
CA HIS A 36 -8.03 12.67 -3.53
C HIS A 36 -7.80 11.24 -3.02
N LEU A 37 -6.55 10.80 -2.84
CA LEU A 37 -6.25 9.49 -2.24
C LEU A 37 -6.33 9.49 -0.72
N LEU A 38 -6.34 10.67 -0.09
CA LEU A 38 -6.24 10.77 1.36
C LEU A 38 -7.52 10.24 2.05
N GLU A 39 -8.69 10.54 1.50
CA GLU A 39 -9.96 10.00 2.00
C GLU A 39 -10.00 8.47 1.93
N LEU A 40 -9.54 7.89 0.81
CA LEU A 40 -9.41 6.43 0.68
C LEU A 40 -8.38 5.87 1.68
N ALA A 41 -7.26 6.55 1.88
CA ALA A 41 -6.24 6.14 2.84
C ALA A 41 -6.77 6.13 4.28
N PHE A 42 -7.61 7.11 4.66
CA PHE A 42 -8.31 7.09 5.94
C PHE A 42 -9.29 5.92 6.04
N THR A 43 -10.14 5.71 5.03
CA THR A 43 -11.08 4.58 5.03
C THR A 43 -10.34 3.24 5.16
N LEU A 44 -9.22 3.07 4.47
CA LEU A 44 -8.37 1.88 4.57
C LEU A 44 -7.79 1.72 5.98
N ALA A 45 -7.24 2.79 6.56
CA ALA A 45 -6.68 2.79 7.91
C ALA A 45 -7.74 2.47 8.98
N ASP A 46 -8.95 3.03 8.87
CA ASP A 46 -10.08 2.75 9.76
C ASP A 46 -10.52 1.28 9.73
N ASN A 47 -10.24 0.59 8.62
CA ASN A 47 -10.49 -0.85 8.47
C ASN A 47 -9.26 -1.71 8.80
N GLY A 48 -8.25 -1.14 9.47
CA GLY A 48 -7.05 -1.84 9.91
C GLY A 48 -5.94 -1.94 8.86
N HIS A 49 -6.14 -1.39 7.66
CA HIS A 49 -5.13 -1.36 6.61
C HIS A 49 -4.23 -0.12 6.71
N THR A 50 -3.46 -0.05 7.79
CA THR A 50 -2.66 1.14 8.14
C THR A 50 -1.34 1.29 7.37
N HIS A 51 -0.81 0.20 6.82
CA HIS A 51 0.49 0.19 6.13
C HIS A 51 0.31 -0.19 4.65
N VAL A 52 1.22 0.28 3.81
CA VAL A 52 1.27 -0.02 2.38
C VAL A 52 1.33 -1.53 2.11
N GLY A 53 2.01 -2.30 2.96
CA GLY A 53 2.06 -3.76 2.85
C GLY A 53 0.71 -4.45 3.06
N HIS A 54 -0.20 -3.87 3.85
CA HIS A 54 -1.58 -4.37 3.91
C HIS A 54 -2.28 -4.17 2.56
N ILE A 55 -2.12 -2.99 1.96
CA ILE A 55 -2.76 -2.65 0.69
C ILE A 55 -2.21 -3.50 -0.44
N ALA A 56 -0.89 -3.73 -0.48
CA ALA A 56 -0.25 -4.57 -1.47
C ALA A 56 -0.78 -6.02 -1.49
N GLN A 57 -1.33 -6.51 -0.36
CA GLN A 57 -1.95 -7.83 -0.26
C GLN A 57 -3.42 -7.84 -0.71
N LEU A 58 -4.06 -6.68 -0.85
CA LEU A 58 -5.45 -6.58 -1.29
C LEU A 58 -5.58 -6.77 -2.80
N SER A 59 -6.74 -7.27 -3.22
CA SER A 59 -7.14 -7.21 -4.62
C SER A 59 -7.58 -5.80 -5.02
N LEU A 60 -7.49 -5.48 -6.31
CA LEU A 60 -8.02 -4.22 -6.84
C LEU A 60 -9.52 -4.07 -6.54
N TYR A 61 -10.28 -5.17 -6.57
CA TYR A 61 -11.70 -5.16 -6.21
C TYR A 61 -11.93 -4.77 -4.75
N THR A 62 -11.11 -5.28 -3.83
CA THR A 62 -11.23 -4.93 -2.41
C THR A 62 -10.90 -3.45 -2.18
N VAL A 63 -9.86 -2.93 -2.85
CA VAL A 63 -9.53 -1.50 -2.81
C VAL A 63 -10.66 -0.66 -3.41
N MET A 64 -11.30 -1.13 -4.48
CA MET A 64 -12.46 -0.46 -5.09
C MET A 64 -13.68 -0.44 -4.16
N ASP A 65 -13.91 -1.50 -3.39
CA ASP A 65 -14.97 -1.54 -2.38
C ASP A 65 -14.73 -0.49 -1.29
N PHE A 66 -13.49 -0.36 -0.81
CA PHE A 66 -13.11 0.72 0.12
C PHE A 66 -13.19 2.11 -0.50
N ALA A 67 -13.01 2.22 -1.82
CA ALA A 67 -13.21 3.44 -2.58
C ALA A 67 -14.69 3.75 -2.89
N GLY A 68 -15.64 3.01 -2.29
CA GLY A 68 -17.08 3.22 -2.53
C GLY A 68 -17.50 2.91 -3.96
N GLY A 69 -16.82 1.98 -4.63
CA GLY A 69 -17.02 1.65 -6.05
C GLY A 69 -16.30 2.60 -7.02
N ASN A 70 -15.53 3.57 -6.54
CA ASN A 70 -14.78 4.48 -7.41
C ASN A 70 -13.55 3.78 -8.00
N ARG A 71 -13.73 3.21 -9.21
CA ARG A 71 -12.68 2.53 -9.95
C ARG A 71 -11.46 3.41 -10.24
N ALA A 72 -11.66 4.66 -10.63
CA ALA A 72 -10.55 5.56 -10.97
C ALA A 72 -9.66 5.83 -9.75
N LEU A 73 -10.26 5.92 -8.56
CA LEU A 73 -9.54 6.12 -7.31
C LEU A 73 -8.71 4.88 -6.92
N ALA A 74 -9.29 3.69 -7.08
CA ALA A 74 -8.60 2.43 -6.82
C ALA A 74 -7.44 2.19 -7.81
N GLU A 75 -7.65 2.49 -9.09
CA GLU A 75 -6.61 2.40 -10.13
C GLU A 75 -5.49 3.40 -9.90
N GLU A 76 -5.77 4.63 -9.45
CA GLU A 76 -4.74 5.61 -9.09
C GLU A 76 -3.89 5.13 -7.91
N LEU A 77 -4.52 4.57 -6.86
CA LEU A 77 -3.76 3.99 -5.73
C LEU A 77 -2.89 2.82 -6.20
N GLN A 78 -3.41 1.92 -7.02
CA GLN A 78 -2.64 0.83 -7.63
C GLN A 78 -1.48 1.35 -8.47
N HIS A 79 -1.72 2.37 -9.30
CA HIS A 79 -0.71 2.98 -10.15
C HIS A 79 0.43 3.58 -9.32
N ARG A 80 0.10 4.22 -8.20
CA ARG A 80 1.07 4.79 -7.28
C ARG A 80 1.91 3.74 -6.58
N LEU A 81 1.28 2.64 -6.13
CA LEU A 81 2.00 1.49 -5.58
C LEU A 81 2.97 0.92 -6.61
N SER A 82 2.50 0.71 -7.84
CA SER A 82 3.30 0.17 -8.94
C SER A 82 4.49 1.06 -9.27
N HIS A 83 4.28 2.39 -9.30
CA HIS A 83 5.36 3.36 -9.46
C HIS A 83 6.39 3.35 -8.34
N ALA A 84 5.98 3.00 -7.13
CA ALA A 84 6.87 2.83 -5.99
C ALA A 84 7.51 1.43 -5.93
N GLY A 85 7.16 0.53 -6.87
CA GLY A 85 7.73 -0.82 -6.97
C GLY A 85 6.91 -1.92 -6.29
N LEU A 86 5.66 -1.65 -5.89
CA LEU A 86 4.75 -2.62 -5.30
C LEU A 86 3.51 -2.87 -6.16
N GLY A 87 3.17 -4.14 -6.36
CA GLY A 87 1.90 -4.56 -6.93
C GLY A 87 0.80 -4.70 -5.88
N LEU A 88 -0.44 -4.88 -6.36
CA LEU A 88 -1.54 -5.46 -5.58
C LEU A 88 -1.50 -6.99 -5.68
N GLU A 89 -2.27 -7.67 -4.82
CA GLU A 89 -2.35 -9.14 -4.73
C GLU A 89 -0.99 -9.82 -4.49
N LEU A 90 -0.04 -9.10 -3.87
CA LEU A 90 1.25 -9.67 -3.51
C LEU A 90 1.14 -10.51 -2.26
N SER A 91 1.66 -11.73 -2.31
CA SER A 91 1.91 -12.53 -1.11
C SER A 91 3.22 -12.09 -0.47
N LEU A 92 3.14 -11.33 0.62
CA LEU A 92 4.30 -10.81 1.35
C LEU A 92 4.70 -11.78 2.48
N ALA A 93 5.25 -12.95 2.13
CA ALA A 93 5.62 -13.97 3.12
C ALA A 93 6.64 -13.42 4.15
N GLY A 94 6.34 -13.58 5.44
CA GLY A 94 7.18 -13.05 6.54
C GLY A 94 7.10 -11.52 6.70
N TRP A 95 6.16 -10.88 6.01
CA TRP A 95 5.77 -9.52 6.30
C TRP A 95 4.63 -9.50 7.31
N ASP A 96 4.94 -8.89 8.46
CA ASP A 96 3.98 -8.47 9.45
C ASP A 96 4.01 -6.95 9.47
N ALA A 97 2.84 -6.34 9.62
CA ALA A 97 2.77 -4.91 9.82
C ALA A 97 3.62 -4.52 11.03
N PRO A 98 4.48 -3.49 10.91
CA PRO A 98 5.17 -2.98 12.08
C PRO A 98 4.11 -2.64 13.13
N ALA A 99 4.35 -3.11 14.36
CA ALA A 99 3.52 -2.70 15.48
C ALA A 99 3.52 -1.17 15.46
N GLY A 100 2.33 -0.58 15.32
CA GLY A 100 2.21 0.88 15.28
C GLY A 100 3.02 1.41 16.45
N GLU A 101 4.05 2.20 16.14
CA GLU A 101 4.92 2.75 17.17
C GLU A 101 3.99 3.32 18.24
N GLU A 102 4.24 2.93 19.50
CA GLU A 102 3.85 3.76 20.63
C GLU A 102 4.05 5.19 20.18
N ILE A 103 3.01 6.02 20.25
CA ILE A 103 3.15 7.45 20.06
C ILE A 103 4.24 7.84 21.05
N ALA A 104 5.48 7.97 20.58
CA ALA A 104 6.56 8.43 21.41
C ALA A 104 6.06 9.79 21.89
N PRO A 105 5.89 9.99 23.21
CA PRO A 105 5.40 11.26 23.69
C PRO A 105 6.31 12.32 23.09
N LEU A 106 5.71 13.30 22.42
CA LEU A 106 6.39 14.50 22.00
C LEU A 106 7.00 15.09 23.28
N ILE A 107 8.25 14.78 23.58
CA ILE A 107 8.92 15.33 24.75
C ILE A 107 9.22 16.78 24.41
N ASP A 108 8.73 17.68 25.28
CA ASP A 108 8.86 19.15 25.26
C ASP A 108 10.25 19.67 24.85
#